data_AF-A0ABD0BNX2-F1
#
_entry.id   AF-A0ABD0BNX2-F1
#
_cell.length_a   1.000
_cell.length_b   1.000
_cell.length_c   1.000
_cell.angle_alpha   90.00
_cell.angle_beta   90.00
_cell.angle_gamma   90.00
#
_symmetry.space_group_name_H-M   'P 1'
#
loop_
_entity.id
_entity.type
_entity.pdbx_description
1 polymer ?
#
loop_
_entity_poly.entity_id
_entity_poly.type
_entity_poly.pdbx_seq_one_letter_code
_entity_poly.pdbx_strand_id
1 'polypeptide(L)'
;MMKRNILAVVVPALLVAGAANAAEIYNKDGNKLDLYGKAVGLHYFSDYAGNDGDNTYARLGFKGETQINDQLTGYGQWEYNFQGNNSEGGDAQNGNKTRLAFAGLKFGDAGSRLRS
;
A
#
# COMPACT_ATOMS: atom_id res chain seq x y z
N MET A 1 8.38 17.78 -45.01
CA MET A 1 7.38 16.71 -44.83
C MET A 1 7.48 16.22 -43.39
N MET A 2 6.52 16.55 -42.54
CA MET A 2 6.45 16.08 -41.15
C MET A 2 5.07 15.45 -40.92
N LYS A 3 5.05 14.16 -40.58
CA LYS A 3 3.89 13.45 -40.05
C LYS A 3 4.36 12.58 -38.89
N ARG A 4 4.13 13.05 -37.67
CA ARG A 4 4.25 12.26 -36.43
C ARG A 4 3.03 12.57 -35.58
N ASN A 5 1.87 12.06 -36.00
CA ASN A 5 0.72 11.96 -35.11
C ASN A 5 0.99 10.77 -34.19
N ILE A 6 1.61 11.03 -33.04
CA ILE A 6 1.73 10.04 -31.97
C ILE A 6 0.32 9.85 -31.42
N LEU A 7 -0.33 8.78 -31.88
CA LEU A 7 -1.63 8.33 -31.41
C LEU A 7 -1.40 7.64 -30.06
N ALA A 8 -1.23 8.41 -28.98
CA ALA A 8 -1.13 7.86 -27.64
C ALA A 8 -2.51 7.30 -27.25
N VAL A 9 -2.69 5.99 -27.43
CA VAL A 9 -3.86 5.27 -26.93
C VAL A 9 -3.75 5.20 -25.41
N VAL A 10 -4.30 6.20 -24.72
CA VAL A 10 -4.50 6.16 -23.27
C VAL A 10 -5.59 5.13 -23.02
N VAL A 11 -5.21 3.88 -22.80
CA VAL A 11 -6.12 2.87 -22.26
C VAL A 11 -6.37 3.24 -20.80
N PRO A 12 -7.60 3.61 -20.40
CA PRO A 12 -7.90 3.72 -18.99
C PRO A 12 -7.88 2.28 -18.46
N ALA A 13 -6.77 1.89 -17.84
CA ALA A 13 -6.74 0.69 -17.03
C ALA A 13 -7.84 0.87 -15.99
N LEU A 14 -8.96 0.16 -16.17
CA LEU A 14 -9.96 -0.06 -15.13
C LEU A 14 -9.24 -0.77 -13.99
N LEU A 15 -8.63 0.02 -13.12
CA LEU A 15 -8.19 -0.42 -11.81
C LEU A 15 -9.48 -0.84 -11.10
N VAL A 16 -9.74 -2.14 -11.11
CA VAL A 16 -10.44 -2.77 -10.00
C VAL A 16 -9.52 -2.56 -8.81
N ALA A 17 -9.63 -1.37 -8.19
CA ALA A 17 -9.09 -1.11 -6.88
C ALA A 17 -9.85 -2.07 -5.97
N GLY A 18 -9.28 -3.27 -5.79
CA GLY A 18 -9.82 -4.25 -4.88
C GLY A 18 -10.11 -3.53 -3.58
N ALA A 19 -11.38 -3.56 -3.17
CA ALA A 19 -11.81 -3.01 -1.90
C ALA A 19 -10.88 -3.62 -0.85
N ALA A 20 -9.97 -2.80 -0.31
CA ALA A 20 -9.09 -3.21 0.77
C ALA A 20 -9.95 -3.27 2.03
N ASN A 21 -10.75 -4.32 2.13
CA ASN A 21 -11.45 -4.65 3.36
C ASN A 21 -10.37 -5.11 4.33
N ALA A 22 -10.01 -4.25 5.29
CA ALA A 22 -9.18 -4.67 6.40
C ALA A 22 -9.96 -5.74 7.17
N ALA A 23 -9.32 -6.87 7.44
CA ALA A 23 -9.88 -7.91 8.29
C ALA A 23 -9.50 -7.57 9.73
N GLU A 24 -10.52 -7.32 10.56
CA GLU A 24 -10.32 -7.24 12.02
C GLU A 24 -9.93 -8.64 12.50
N ILE A 25 -8.68 -8.81 12.94
CA ILE A 25 -8.14 -10.10 13.40
C ILE A 25 -8.09 -10.20 14.92
N TYR A 26 -8.17 -9.06 15.62
CA TYR A 26 -8.25 -9.01 17.07
C TYR A 26 -9.04 -7.77 17.50
N ASN A 27 -9.97 -7.96 18.42
CA ASN A 27 -10.71 -6.87 19.03
C ASN A 27 -11.14 -7.29 20.44
N LYS A 28 -10.41 -6.81 21.44
CA LYS A 28 -10.68 -7.12 22.83
C LYS A 28 -10.20 -5.99 23.75
N ASP A 29 -11.05 -5.62 24.71
CA ASP A 29 -10.73 -4.65 25.78
C ASP A 29 -10.15 -3.32 25.23
N GLY A 30 -10.77 -2.77 24.17
CA GLY A 30 -10.32 -1.51 23.54
C GLY A 30 -9.06 -1.64 22.68
N ASN A 31 -8.52 -2.85 22.51
CA ASN A 31 -7.40 -3.14 21.62
C ASN A 31 -7.91 -3.77 20.32
N LYS A 32 -7.66 -3.11 19.19
CA LYS A 32 -7.99 -3.60 17.86
C LYS A 32 -6.73 -3.82 17.05
N LEU A 33 -6.71 -4.90 16.27
CA LEU A 33 -5.70 -5.16 15.26
C LEU A 33 -6.39 -5.53 13.96
N ASP A 34 -6.16 -4.69 12.96
CA ASP A 34 -6.63 -4.89 11.60
C ASP A 34 -5.46 -5.34 10.73
N LEU A 35 -5.66 -6.41 9.95
CA LEU A 35 -4.74 -6.83 8.91
C LEU A 35 -5.35 -6.47 7.56
N TYR A 36 -4.57 -5.77 6.72
CA TYR A 36 -5.00 -5.38 5.38
C TYR A 36 -3.89 -5.65 4.37
N GLY A 37 -4.29 -5.77 3.11
CA GLY A 37 -3.35 -6.00 2.04
C GLY A 37 -4.02 -5.91 0.69
N LYS A 38 -3.21 -5.95 -0.36
CA LYS A 38 -3.68 -6.06 -1.74
C LYS A 38 -2.65 -6.76 -2.60
N ALA A 39 -3.11 -7.51 -3.58
CA ALA A 39 -2.29 -8.01 -4.67
C ALA A 39 -2.78 -7.34 -5.96
N VAL A 40 -1.86 -6.73 -6.72
CA VAL A 40 -2.17 -6.00 -7.94
C VAL A 40 -1.29 -6.53 -9.05
N GLY A 41 -1.89 -7.27 -9.98
CA GLY A 41 -1.28 -7.60 -11.26
C GLY A 41 -1.28 -6.36 -12.16
N LEU A 42 -0.12 -5.89 -12.57
CA LEU A 42 0.02 -4.67 -13.36
C LEU A 42 1.03 -4.89 -14.47
N HIS A 43 0.66 -4.52 -15.70
CA HIS A 43 1.56 -4.57 -16.84
C HIS A 43 1.49 -3.24 -17.57
N TYR A 44 2.65 -2.63 -17.80
CA TYR A 44 2.75 -1.41 -18.59
C TYR A 44 3.09 -1.76 -20.03
N PHE A 45 2.32 -1.21 -20.96
CA PHE A 45 2.59 -1.27 -22.39
C PHE A 45 3.24 0.03 -22.84
N SER A 46 4.44 -0.05 -23.41
CA SER A 46 5.22 1.13 -23.83
C SER A 46 6.13 0.81 -25.02
N ASP A 47 6.24 1.74 -25.96
CA ASP A 47 7.21 1.65 -27.07
C ASP A 47 8.67 1.82 -26.58
N TYR A 48 8.87 2.27 -25.33
CA TYR A 48 10.18 2.38 -24.70
C TYR A 48 10.45 1.19 -23.78
N ALA A 49 11.42 0.35 -24.15
CA ALA A 49 11.74 -0.92 -23.48
C ALA A 49 12.10 -0.80 -21.99
N GLY A 50 12.51 0.38 -21.50
CA GLY A 50 12.76 0.62 -20.07
C GLY A 50 11.50 0.82 -19.22
N ASN A 51 10.34 1.03 -19.85
CA ASN A 51 9.07 1.34 -19.20
C ASN A 51 7.98 0.30 -19.50
N ASP A 52 8.24 -0.59 -20.47
CA ASP A 52 7.39 -1.72 -20.81
C ASP A 52 7.70 -2.90 -19.87
N GLY A 53 6.67 -3.57 -19.37
CA GLY A 53 6.85 -4.79 -18.61
C GLY A 53 5.98 -4.92 -17.36
N ASP A 54 6.21 -6.04 -16.67
CA ASP A 54 5.49 -6.39 -15.45
C ASP A 54 5.86 -5.46 -14.30
N ASN A 55 4.84 -4.93 -13.65
CA ASN A 55 4.90 -4.07 -12.47
C ASN A 55 4.02 -4.64 -11.35
N THR A 56 3.76 -5.95 -11.37
CA THR A 56 2.99 -6.66 -10.36
C THR A 56 3.59 -6.45 -8.98
N TYR A 57 2.74 -6.12 -8.02
CA TYR A 57 3.14 -5.90 -6.64
C TYR A 57 2.06 -6.36 -5.67
N ALA A 58 2.49 -6.73 -4.48
CA ALA A 58 1.63 -6.99 -3.34
C ALA A 58 1.96 -6.02 -2.20
N ARG A 59 0.96 -5.74 -1.36
CA ARG A 59 1.14 -5.00 -0.12
C ARG A 59 0.49 -5.75 1.02
N LEU A 60 1.15 -5.69 2.15
CA LEU A 60 0.64 -6.19 3.42
C LEU A 60 0.86 -5.10 4.45
N GLY A 61 -0.13 -4.86 5.28
CA GLY A 61 -0.02 -3.94 6.39
C GLY A 61 -0.91 -4.34 7.54
N PHE A 62 -0.58 -3.85 8.72
CA PHE A 62 -1.44 -3.98 9.88
C PHE A 62 -1.61 -2.62 10.53
N LYS A 63 -2.75 -2.45 11.19
CA LYS A 63 -3.09 -1.27 11.96
C LYS A 63 -3.53 -1.72 13.35
N GLY A 64 -2.79 -1.31 14.36
CA GLY A 64 -3.14 -1.54 15.76
C GLY A 64 -3.70 -0.27 16.38
N GLU A 65 -4.77 -0.39 17.15
CA GLU A 65 -5.32 0.69 17.98
C GLU A 65 -5.51 0.18 19.40
N THR A 66 -5.07 0.95 20.40
CA THR A 66 -5.24 0.65 21.82
C THR A 66 -5.88 1.85 22.49
N GLN A 67 -7.12 1.68 22.94
CA GLN A 67 -7.78 2.67 23.77
C GLN A 67 -7.16 2.65 25.17
N ILE A 68 -6.51 3.74 25.57
CA ILE A 68 -5.90 3.89 26.89
C ILE A 68 -6.93 4.45 27.88
N ASN A 69 -7.72 5.45 27.43
CA ASN A 69 -8.90 5.96 28.13
C ASN A 69 -9.83 6.67 27.12
N ASP A 70 -10.92 7.28 27.59
CA ASP A 70 -11.92 7.95 26.75
C ASP A 70 -11.36 9.10 25.89
N GLN A 71 -10.23 9.67 26.29
CA GLN A 71 -9.60 10.82 25.63
C GLN A 71 -8.27 10.48 24.96
N LEU A 72 -7.74 9.26 25.11
CA LEU A 72 -6.43 8.86 24.64
C LEU A 72 -6.47 7.48 23.99
N THR A 73 -6.14 7.43 22.70
CA THR A 73 -6.00 6.20 21.93
C THR A 73 -4.61 6.16 21.30
N GLY A 74 -3.84 5.12 21.59
CA GLY A 74 -2.62 4.83 20.86
C GLY A 74 -2.95 4.12 19.54
N TYR A 75 -2.23 4.45 18.48
CA TYR A 75 -2.36 3.73 17.22
C TYR A 75 -0.99 3.54 16.57
N GLY A 76 -0.84 2.44 15.83
CA GLY A 76 0.33 2.14 15.05
C GLY A 76 -0.07 1.57 13.71
N GLN A 77 0.67 1.92 12.66
CA GLN A 77 0.44 1.38 11.33
C GLN A 77 1.77 1.02 10.68
N TRP A 78 1.78 -0.15 10.09
CA TRP A 78 2.89 -0.63 9.27
C TRP A 78 2.35 -1.12 7.93
N GLU A 79 3.03 -0.78 6.84
CA GLU A 79 2.73 -1.26 5.48
C GLU A 79 4.04 -1.59 4.78
N TYR A 80 4.11 -2.80 4.24
CA TYR A 80 5.22 -3.30 3.43
C TYR A 80 4.76 -3.58 2.00
N ASN A 81 5.63 -3.23 1.05
CA ASN A 81 5.42 -3.46 -0.36
C ASN A 81 6.38 -4.54 -0.86
N PHE A 82 5.81 -5.56 -1.49
CA PHE A 82 6.50 -6.64 -2.17
C PHE A 82 6.38 -6.43 -3.67
N GLN A 83 7.49 -6.38 -4.38
CA GLN A 83 7.54 -6.39 -5.83
C GLN A 83 7.47 -7.84 -6.31
N GLY A 84 6.47 -8.14 -7.14
CA GLY A 84 6.22 -9.47 -7.71
C GLY A 84 6.68 -9.59 -9.17
N ASN A 85 7.35 -8.57 -9.70
CA ASN A 85 7.86 -8.50 -11.05
C ASN A 85 9.36 -8.83 -11.19
N ASN A 86 10.03 -9.20 -10.09
CA ASN A 86 11.42 -9.65 -10.11
C ASN A 86 11.51 -11.18 -10.09
N SER A 87 12.61 -11.71 -10.63
CA SER A 87 12.92 -13.14 -10.53
C SER A 87 13.23 -13.54 -9.08
N GLU A 88 12.84 -14.76 -8.69
CA GLU A 88 13.05 -15.33 -7.34
C GLU A 88 14.54 -15.58 -6.97
N GLY A 89 15.47 -15.16 -7.82
CA GLY A 89 16.93 -15.21 -7.60
C GLY A 89 17.49 -14.00 -6.86
N GLY A 90 18.67 -13.50 -7.27
CA GLY A 90 19.38 -12.42 -6.58
C GLY A 90 18.61 -11.10 -6.47
N ASP A 91 17.66 -10.86 -7.37
CA ASP A 91 16.87 -9.62 -7.44
C ASP A 91 15.50 -9.73 -6.75
N ALA A 92 15.19 -10.85 -6.08
CA ALA A 92 13.89 -11.12 -5.49
C ALA A 92 13.42 -10.05 -4.48
N GLN A 93 14.36 -9.32 -3.86
CA GLN A 93 14.06 -8.27 -2.90
C GLN A 93 14.16 -6.86 -3.48
N ASN A 94 14.50 -6.72 -4.77
CA ASN A 94 14.76 -5.42 -5.38
C ASN A 94 13.49 -4.56 -5.43
N GLY A 95 13.53 -3.39 -4.78
CA GLY A 95 12.41 -2.45 -4.65
C GLY A 95 11.29 -2.87 -3.68
N ASN A 96 11.48 -3.95 -2.91
CA ASN A 96 10.70 -4.18 -1.70
C ASN A 96 10.99 -3.05 -0.70
N LYS A 97 9.96 -2.50 -0.08
CA LYS A 97 10.14 -1.38 0.86
C LYS A 97 9.03 -1.28 1.89
N THR A 98 9.42 -0.84 3.09
CA THR A 98 8.50 -0.34 4.09
C THR A 98 7.95 1.00 3.61
N ARG A 99 6.63 1.06 3.36
CA ARG A 99 5.95 2.26 2.87
C ARG A 99 5.46 3.13 4.01
N LEU A 100 4.95 2.50 5.05
CA LEU A 100 4.45 3.15 6.25
C LEU A 100 5.02 2.40 7.45
N ALA A 101 5.56 3.16 8.39
CA ALA A 101 5.93 2.65 9.71
C ALA A 101 5.83 3.86 10.64
N PHE A 102 4.72 3.96 11.36
CA PHE A 102 4.52 5.06 12.29
C PHE A 102 3.69 4.61 13.48
N ALA A 103 3.87 5.34 14.57
CA ALA A 103 3.05 5.23 15.76
C ALA A 103 2.60 6.62 16.19
N GLY A 104 1.43 6.70 16.79
CA GLY A 104 0.81 7.96 17.16
C GLY A 104 -0.11 7.82 18.36
N LEU A 105 -0.46 8.97 18.89
CA LEU A 105 -1.46 9.11 19.94
C LEU A 105 -2.55 10.04 19.42
N LYS A 106 -3.80 9.61 19.59
CA LYS A 106 -5.00 10.40 19.31
C LYS A 106 -5.56 10.87 20.63
N PHE A 107 -5.70 12.19 20.77
CA PHE A 107 -6.16 12.86 22.00
C PHE A 107 -7.58 13.39 21.82
N GLY A 108 -8.60 12.53 21.84
CA GLY A 108 -10.01 12.92 21.78
C GLY A 108 -10.32 14.00 20.73
N ASP A 109 -10.90 15.12 21.19
CA ASP A 109 -11.23 16.30 20.36
C ASP A 109 -10.03 17.24 20.10
N ALA A 110 -8.89 17.01 20.75
CA ALA A 110 -7.69 17.84 20.61
C ALA A 110 -6.79 17.45 19.41
N GLY A 111 -7.20 16.45 18.62
CA GLY A 111 -6.51 16.02 17.40
C GLY A 111 -5.54 14.84 17.59
N SER A 112 -4.78 14.51 16.55
CA SER A 112 -3.85 13.36 16.52
C SER A 112 -2.41 13.80 16.26
N ARG A 113 -1.43 13.23 16.99
CA ARG A 113 0.01 13.40 16.68
C ARG A 113 0.62 12.10 16.15
N LEU A 114 1.33 12.21 15.03
CA LEU A 114 2.09 11.14 14.37
C LEU A 114 3.58 11.27 14.74
N ARG A 115 4.24 10.15 15.00
CA ARG A 115 5.71 10.02 14.95
C ARG A 115 6.07 9.04 13.84
N SER A 116 6.81 9.53 12.85
CA SER A 116 7.47 8.75 11.79
C SER A 116 8.89 8.37 12.18
#